data_AF-A0A4Y2LYM5-F1
#
_entry.id   AF-A0A4Y2LYM5-F1
#
_cell.length_a   1.000
_cell.length_b   1.000
_cell.length_c   1.000
_cell.angle_alpha   90.00
_cell.angle_beta   90.00
_cell.angle_gamma   90.00
#
_symmetry.space_group_name_H-M   'P 1'
#
loop_
_entity.id
_entity.type
_entity.pdbx_description
1 polymer ?
#
loop_
_entity_poly.entity_id
_entity_poly.type
_entity_poly.pdbx_seq_one_letter_code
_entity_poly.pdbx_strand_id
1 'polypeptide(L)'
;MDVGEEAHFTIIWRIENFSFPCCVSSPSFFVKDLEMTKWSLEIECTSSGPAAVGIWREHEDSGPKSIEIKCELSFLHFDGLPIITIMTHLYKLEDGFGFVCSVPED
;
A
#
# COMPACT_ATOMS: atom_id res chain seq x y z
N MET A 1 30.48 -2.87 12.24
CA MET A 1 29.08 -3.24 12.51
C MET A 1 28.33 -2.90 11.25
N ASP A 2 27.96 -3.90 10.46
CA ASP A 2 27.00 -3.67 9.38
C ASP A 2 25.74 -3.15 10.03
N VAL A 3 25.40 -1.90 9.71
CA VAL A 3 24.04 -1.40 9.94
C VAL A 3 23.21 -2.21 8.97
N GLY A 4 22.58 -3.29 9.45
CA GLY A 4 21.75 -4.15 8.62
C GLY A 4 20.76 -3.28 7.85
N GLU A 5 20.79 -3.37 6.53
CA GLU A 5 19.88 -2.65 5.66
C GLU A 5 18.45 -2.95 6.10
N GLU A 6 17.65 -1.92 6.39
CA GLU A 6 16.24 -2.12 6.74
C GLU A 6 15.54 -2.79 5.55
N ALA A 7 14.80 -3.87 5.83
CA ALA A 7 14.02 -4.59 4.83
C ALA A 7 13.04 -3.61 4.15
N HIS A 8 13.15 -3.48 2.84
CA HIS A 8 12.33 -2.55 2.06
C HIS A 8 11.83 -3.23 0.80
N PHE A 9 10.68 -2.78 0.32
CA PHE A 9 10.13 -3.21 -0.95
C PHE A 9 9.42 -2.06 -1.64
N THR A 10 9.29 -2.16 -2.96
CA THR A 10 8.48 -1.25 -3.76
C THR A 10 7.59 -2.08 -4.66
N ILE A 11 6.31 -1.75 -4.66
CA ILE A 11 5.31 -2.35 -5.54
C ILE A 11 4.71 -1.24 -6.40
N ILE A 12 4.61 -1.49 -7.70
CA ILE A 12 3.92 -0.62 -8.64
C ILE A 12 2.73 -1.39 -9.17
N TRP A 13 1.53 -0.84 -8.98
CA TRP A 13 0.29 -1.41 -9.46
C TRP A 13 -0.34 -0.46 -10.48
N ARG A 14 -0.56 -0.96 -11.70
CA ARG A 14 -1.20 -0.23 -12.79
C ARG A 14 -2.64 -0.72 -12.97
N ILE A 15 -3.57 0.22 -12.99
CA ILE A 15 -5.00 -0.06 -13.24
C ILE A 15 -5.31 0.41 -14.66
N GLU A 16 -5.83 -0.50 -15.49
CA GLU A 16 -6.30 -0.17 -16.83
C GLU A 16 -7.81 0.13 -16.81
N ASN A 17 -8.26 1.04 -17.68
CA ASN A 17 -9.67 1.45 -17.79
C ASN A 17 -10.26 1.98 -16.47
N PHE A 18 -9.47 2.78 -15.74
CA PHE A 18 -9.89 3.38 -14.48
C PHE A 18 -11.10 4.31 -14.67
N SER A 19 -12.15 4.09 -13.87
CA SER A 19 -13.40 4.86 -13.93
C SER A 19 -14.01 5.00 -12.55
N PHE A 20 -14.65 6.14 -12.27
CA PHE A 20 -15.38 6.39 -11.02
C PHE A 20 -16.85 5.96 -11.14
N PRO A 21 -17.46 5.43 -10.06
CA PRO A 21 -16.84 4.99 -8.81
C PRO A 21 -16.12 3.63 -8.98
N CYS A 22 -15.12 3.35 -8.13
CA CYS A 22 -14.47 2.04 -8.11
C CYS A 22 -14.04 1.65 -6.69
N CYS A 23 -14.01 0.34 -6.44
CA CYS A 23 -13.35 -0.25 -5.28
C CYS A 23 -12.63 -1.49 -5.81
N VAL A 24 -11.30 -1.41 -5.91
CA VAL A 24 -10.48 -2.46 -6.52
C VAL A 24 -9.22 -2.68 -5.71
N SER A 25 -8.76 -3.93 -5.69
CA SER A 25 -7.53 -4.36 -5.02
C SER A 25 -6.52 -4.87 -6.04
N SER A 26 -5.24 -4.71 -5.75
CA SER A 26 -4.16 -5.32 -6.52
C SER A 26 -4.18 -6.85 -6.34
N PRO A 27 -3.55 -7.61 -7.25
CA PRO A 27 -3.13 -8.97 -6.91
C PRO A 27 -2.29 -8.95 -5.63
N SER A 28 -2.46 -9.97 -4.78
CA SER A 28 -1.63 -10.09 -3.60
C SER A 28 -0.19 -10.46 -3.94
N PHE A 29 0.76 -10.01 -3.12
CA PHE A 29 2.19 -10.30 -3.27
C PHE A 29 2.81 -10.67 -1.93
N PHE A 30 3.92 -11.43 -1.98
CA PHE A 30 4.66 -11.83 -0.79
C PHE A 30 5.94 -11.01 -0.67
N VAL A 31 6.23 -10.52 0.54
CA VAL A 31 7.46 -9.79 0.83
C VAL A 31 8.40 -10.67 1.64
N LYS A 32 9.45 -11.17 0.98
CA LYS A 32 10.38 -12.14 1.57
C LYS A 32 11.10 -11.58 2.79
N ASP A 33 11.57 -10.34 2.69
CA ASP A 33 12.37 -9.71 3.75
C ASP A 33 11.51 -9.28 4.95
N LEU A 34 10.19 -9.34 4.80
CA LEU A 34 9.21 -9.18 5.87
C LEU A 34 8.59 -10.55 6.22
N GLU A 35 9.43 -11.57 6.38
CA GLU A 35 9.04 -12.91 6.84
C GLU A 35 7.96 -13.59 5.96
N MET A 36 8.01 -13.37 4.65
CA MET A 36 7.03 -13.90 3.70
C MET A 36 5.58 -13.48 4.01
N THR A 37 5.39 -12.30 4.62
CA THR A 37 4.08 -11.69 4.80
C THR A 37 3.41 -11.39 3.45
N LYS A 38 2.09 -11.44 3.42
CA LYS A 38 1.28 -11.30 2.21
C LYS A 38 0.55 -9.95 2.23
N TRP A 39 0.58 -9.26 1.11
CA TRP A 39 0.13 -7.87 1.01
C TRP A 39 -0.68 -7.61 -0.26
N SER A 40 -1.50 -6.57 -0.24
CA SER A 40 -2.14 -5.99 -1.42
C SER A 40 -2.26 -4.47 -1.29
N LEU A 41 -2.46 -3.81 -2.42
CA LEU A 41 -2.87 -2.41 -2.47
C LEU A 41 -4.38 -2.33 -2.72
N GLU A 42 -5.02 -1.30 -2.20
CA GLU A 42 -6.43 -1.03 -2.43
C GLU A 42 -6.62 0.42 -2.86
N ILE A 43 -7.55 0.65 -3.80
CA ILE A 43 -8.08 1.98 -4.09
C ILE A 43 -9.60 1.94 -4.07
N GLU A 44 -10.17 2.87 -3.31
CA GLU A 44 -11.60 3.14 -3.25
C GLU A 44 -11.86 4.56 -3.71
N CYS A 45 -12.83 4.73 -4.60
CA CYS A 45 -13.16 6.00 -5.20
C CYS A 45 -14.68 6.13 -5.23
N THR A 46 -15.19 7.07 -4.45
CA THR A 46 -16.63 7.35 -4.39
C THR A 46 -17.03 8.36 -5.45
N SER A 47 -18.33 8.51 -5.71
CA SER A 47 -18.84 9.49 -6.67
C SER A 47 -18.86 10.94 -6.15
N SER A 48 -18.66 11.15 -4.85
CA SER A 48 -18.91 12.44 -4.19
C SER A 48 -17.91 12.78 -3.08
N GLY A 49 -16.76 12.12 -3.03
CA GLY A 49 -15.75 12.33 -2.00
C GLY A 49 -14.37 11.89 -2.47
N PRO A 50 -13.34 12.15 -1.65
CA PRO A 50 -11.96 11.88 -2.02
C PRO A 50 -11.74 10.40 -2.29
N ALA A 51 -10.84 10.11 -3.22
CA ALA A 51 -10.30 8.77 -3.37
C ALA A 51 -9.62 8.36 -2.06
N ALA A 52 -9.66 7.08 -1.72
CA ALA A 52 -8.94 6.47 -0.63
C ALA A 52 -7.99 5.42 -1.20
N VAL A 53 -6.75 5.39 -0.72
CA VAL A 53 -5.74 4.41 -1.12
C VAL A 53 -5.10 3.81 0.10
N GLY A 54 -4.83 2.52 0.04
CA GLY A 54 -4.29 1.79 1.17
C GLY A 54 -3.36 0.66 0.79
N ILE A 55 -2.65 0.19 1.81
CA ILE A 55 -1.90 -1.06 1.79
C ILE A 55 -2.46 -1.96 2.87
N TRP A 56 -2.71 -3.21 2.50
CA TRP A 56 -3.30 -4.22 3.36
C TRP A 56 -2.32 -5.36 3.56
N ARG A 57 -2.16 -5.77 4.82
CA ARG A 57 -1.63 -7.09 5.12
C ARG A 57 -2.80 -8.07 5.03
N GLU A 58 -2.67 -9.04 4.14
CA GLU A 58 -3.69 -10.05 3.91
C GLU A 58 -3.79 -11.02 5.10
N HIS A 59 -4.96 -11.62 5.28
CA HIS A 59 -5.19 -12.64 6.31
C HIS A 59 -4.41 -13.93 6.06
N GLU A 60 -4.14 -14.63 7.16
CA GLU A 60 -3.57 -15.98 7.19
C GLU A 60 -2.21 -16.08 6.47
N ASP A 61 -1.39 -15.03 6.57
CA ASP A 61 0.00 -15.14 6.13
C ASP A 61 0.86 -15.92 7.15
N SER A 62 2.04 -16.36 6.72
CA SER A 62 2.97 -17.13 7.57
C SER A 62 3.88 -16.24 8.43
N GLY A 63 3.60 -14.93 8.48
CA GLY A 63 4.43 -13.93 9.13
C GLY A 63 4.14 -13.74 10.63
N PRO A 64 4.78 -12.74 11.26
CA PRO A 64 4.64 -12.48 12.69
C PRO A 64 3.25 -11.93 13.01
N LYS A 65 2.75 -12.06 14.24
CA LYS A 65 1.40 -11.55 14.61
C LYS A 65 1.16 -10.08 14.23
N SER A 66 2.19 -9.25 14.34
CA SER A 66 2.16 -7.84 13.94
C SER A 66 3.49 -7.45 13.33
N ILE A 67 3.45 -6.50 12.39
CA ILE A 67 4.64 -5.95 11.75
C ILE A 67 4.60 -4.42 11.78
N GLU A 68 5.75 -3.80 12.03
CA GLU A 68 5.90 -2.36 11.93
C GLU A 68 6.49 -2.01 10.57
N ILE A 69 5.76 -1.22 9.77
CA ILE A 69 6.23 -0.77 8.46
C ILE A 69 6.23 0.75 8.39
N LYS A 70 7.27 1.31 7.79
CA LYS A 70 7.25 2.68 7.29
C LYS A 70 6.84 2.62 5.83
N CYS A 71 5.67 3.15 5.48
CA CYS A 71 5.16 3.09 4.12
C CYS A 71 5.13 4.48 3.47
N GLU A 72 5.36 4.48 2.15
CA GLU A 72 5.05 5.59 1.27
C GLU A 72 4.04 5.14 0.22
N LEU A 73 2.96 5.90 0.05
CA LEU A 73 1.96 5.70 -1.00
C LEU A 73 1.97 6.91 -1.92
N SER A 74 2.16 6.65 -3.22
CA SER A 74 2.32 7.68 -4.23
C SER A 74 1.55 7.34 -5.51
N PHE A 75 0.88 8.33 -6.11
CA PHE A 75 0.37 8.23 -7.49
C PHE A 75 1.46 8.63 -8.46
N LEU A 76 1.72 7.78 -9.45
CA LEU A 76 2.78 8.01 -10.42
C LEU A 76 2.23 8.60 -11.72
N HIS A 77 2.97 9.53 -12.30
CA HIS A 77 2.76 10.00 -13.65
C HIS A 77 3.26 8.96 -14.67
N PHE A 78 2.98 9.17 -15.96
CA PHE A 78 3.36 8.21 -17.00
C PHE A 78 4.88 8.04 -17.14
N ASP A 79 5.66 9.00 -16.66
CA ASP A 79 7.13 8.97 -16.62
C ASP A 79 7.67 8.22 -15.39
N GLY A 80 6.79 7.75 -14.50
CA GLY A 80 7.14 7.04 -13.27
C GLY A 80 7.45 7.95 -12.08
N LEU A 81 7.37 9.27 -12.22
CA LEU A 81 7.60 10.21 -11.13
C LEU A 81 6.35 10.38 -10.26
N PRO A 82 6.49 10.52 -8.92
CA PRO A 82 5.36 10.81 -8.04
C PRO A 82 4.70 12.15 -8.38
N ILE A 83 3.39 12.13 -8.59
CA ILE A 83 2.53 13.32 -8.70
C ILE A 83 2.11 13.76 -7.30
N ILE A 84 1.63 12.80 -6.51
CA ILE A 84 1.13 13.00 -5.15
C ILE A 84 1.74 11.92 -4.28
N THR A 85 2.36 12.33 -3.17
CA THR A 85 2.82 11.45 -2.09
C THR A 85 1.99 11.71 -0.85
N ILE A 86 1.36 10.66 -0.35
CA ILE A 86 0.26 10.78 0.61
C ILE A 86 0.75 10.60 2.04
N MET A 87 1.76 9.77 2.24
CA MET A 87 2.12 9.31 3.57
C MET A 87 3.57 8.92 3.70
N THR A 88 4.16 9.24 4.84
CA THR A 88 5.39 8.60 5.35
C THR A 88 5.26 8.45 6.86
N HIS A 89 4.73 7.34 7.34
CA HIS A 89 4.62 7.08 8.78
C HIS A 89 4.87 5.63 9.14
N LEU A 90 5.22 5.41 10.41
CA LEU A 90 5.38 4.07 10.99
C LEU A 90 4.01 3.55 11.43
N TYR A 91 3.63 2.38 10.94
CA TYR A 91 2.38 1.71 11.27
C TYR A 91 2.66 0.33 11.81
N LYS A 92 1.98 -0.02 12.90
CA LYS A 92 1.90 -1.40 13.38
C LYS A 92 0.66 -2.06 12.80
N LEU A 93 0.84 -3.05 11.94
CA LEU A 93 -0.23 -3.78 11.27
C LEU A 93 -0.32 -5.21 11.80
N GLU A 94 -1.51 -5.58 12.24
CA GLU A 94 -1.85 -6.97 12.56
C GLU A 94 -2.26 -7.73 11.28
N ASP A 95 -2.32 -9.06 11.36
CA ASP A 95 -2.84 -9.90 10.27
C ASP A 95 -4.26 -9.48 9.86
N GLY A 96 -4.47 -9.26 8.55
CA GLY A 96 -5.76 -8.81 8.00
C GLY A 96 -6.07 -7.33 8.19
N PHE A 97 -5.14 -6.53 8.69
CA PHE A 97 -5.31 -5.09 8.81
C PHE A 97 -4.47 -4.34 7.80
N GLY A 98 -5.02 -3.23 7.34
CA GLY A 98 -4.36 -2.28 6.46
C GLY A 98 -4.44 -0.88 7.00
N PHE A 99 -3.77 0.00 6.30
CA PHE A 99 -3.90 1.43 6.49
C PHE A 99 -4.47 2.03 5.20
N VAL A 100 -5.41 2.98 5.35
CA VAL A 100 -6.06 3.69 4.25
C VAL A 100 -5.96 5.19 4.49
N CYS A 101 -5.59 5.94 3.44
CA CYS A 101 -5.56 7.39 3.44
C CYS A 101 -6.46 7.97 2.35
N SER A 102 -7.17 9.04 2.67
CA SER A 102 -7.83 9.87 1.68
C SER A 102 -6.81 10.68 0.88
N VAL A 103 -6.96 10.69 -0.43
CA VAL A 103 -6.22 11.58 -1.34
C VAL A 103 -6.78 12.99 -1.13
N PRO A 104 -5.94 14.00 -0.87
CA PRO A 104 -6.41 15.38 -0.76
C PRO A 104 -7.16 15.82 -2.02
N GLU A 105 -8.25 16.57 -1.85
CA GLU A 105 -8.84 17.34 -2.95
C GLU A 105 -7.97 18.58 -3.18
N ASP A 106 -7.71 18.94 -4.44
CA ASP A 106 -6.94 20.14 -4.83
C ASP A 106 -7.61 21.45 -4.39
#